data_AF-A0A0R0HNS2-F1
#
_entry.id   AF-A0A0R0HNS2-F1
#
_cell.length_a   1.000
_cell.length_b   1.000
_cell.length_c   1.000
_cell.angle_alpha   90.00
_cell.angle_beta   90.00
_cell.angle_gamma   90.00
#
_symmetry.space_group_name_H-M   'P 1'
#
loop_
_entity.id
_entity.type
_entity.pdbx_description
1 polymer ?
#
loop_
_entity_poly.entity_id
_entity_poly.type
_entity_poly.pdbx_seq_one_letter_code
_entity_poly.pdbx_strand_id
1 'polypeptide(L)'
;MALVERVVVLFTVMTIVKVSYEVIYKVGDSAGWTTLGTIDYRKWAATKNFQIGDTITKRSNHVPQSHGSSDDPNSRSSSRLSGADGDTKQR
;
A
#
# COMPACT_ATOMS: atom_id res chain seq x y z
N MET A 1 16.09 -32.54 -38.57
CA MET A 1 16.85 -32.62 -37.31
C MET A 1 16.70 -31.37 -36.43
N ALA A 2 16.70 -30.15 -37.01
CA ALA A 2 16.54 -28.90 -36.25
C ALA A 2 15.30 -28.81 -35.34
N LEU A 3 14.19 -29.47 -35.67
CA LEU A 3 13.01 -29.49 -34.79
C LEU A 3 13.27 -30.27 -33.49
N VAL A 4 13.96 -31.41 -33.56
CA VAL A 4 14.24 -32.27 -32.39
C VAL A 4 15.17 -31.54 -31.42
N GLU A 5 16.22 -30.91 -31.92
CA GLU A 5 17.15 -30.11 -31.10
C GLU A 5 16.43 -29.01 -30.33
N ARG A 6 15.51 -28.28 -30.98
CA ARG A 6 14.71 -27.25 -30.32
C ARG A 6 13.82 -27.82 -29.22
N VAL A 7 13.23 -29.00 -29.43
CA VAL A 7 12.41 -29.68 -28.42
C VAL A 7 13.28 -30.13 -27.23
N VAL A 8 14.46 -30.71 -27.50
CA VAL A 8 15.41 -31.10 -26.44
C VAL A 8 15.86 -29.88 -25.65
N VAL A 9 16.25 -28.78 -26.33
CA VAL A 9 16.64 -27.52 -25.67
C VAL A 9 15.51 -26.99 -24.80
N LEU A 10 14.27 -26.91 -25.31
CA LEU A 10 13.12 -26.46 -24.51
C LEU A 10 12.87 -27.37 -23.30
N PHE A 11 12.94 -28.69 -23.46
CA PHE A 11 12.75 -29.62 -22.35
C PHE A 11 13.84 -29.47 -21.29
N THR A 12 15.11 -29.29 -21.69
CA THR A 12 16.22 -29.03 -20.76
C THR A 12 16.08 -27.68 -20.04
N VAL A 13 15.56 -26.64 -20.70
CA VAL A 13 15.28 -25.35 -20.04
C VAL A 13 14.17 -25.53 -19.00
N MET A 14 13.09 -26.24 -19.33
CA MET A 14 11.97 -26.47 -18.40
C MET A 14 12.38 -27.26 -17.15
N THR A 15 13.32 -28.20 -17.24
CA THR A 15 13.80 -28.92 -16.04
C THR A 15 14.67 -28.06 -15.12
N ILE A 16 15.36 -27.05 -15.69
CA ILE A 16 16.17 -26.10 -14.91
C ILE A 16 15.27 -25.03 -14.26
N VAL A 17 14.19 -24.62 -14.92
CA VAL A 17 13.20 -23.67 -14.38
C VAL A 17 12.42 -24.35 -13.26
N LYS A 18 12.94 -24.26 -12.04
CA LYS A 18 12.19 -24.59 -10.82
C LYS A 18 11.03 -23.61 -10.68
N VAL A 19 9.82 -24.06 -10.96
CA VAL A 19 8.61 -23.33 -10.57
C VAL A 19 8.47 -23.47 -9.06
N SER A 20 8.75 -22.40 -8.32
CA SER A 20 8.40 -22.28 -6.91
C SER A 20 7.04 -21.59 -6.82
N TYR A 21 6.11 -22.19 -6.07
CA TYR A 21 4.81 -21.60 -5.78
C TYR A 21 4.90 -21.00 -4.37
N GLU A 22 4.87 -19.67 -4.29
CA GLU A 22 4.89 -18.94 -3.03
C GLU A 22 3.45 -18.73 -2.52
N VAL A 23 3.18 -19.12 -1.29
CA VAL A 23 1.95 -18.74 -0.58
C VAL A 23 2.26 -17.60 0.39
N ILE A 24 1.45 -16.54 0.32
CA ILE A 24 1.55 -15.41 1.24
C ILE A 24 0.56 -15.61 2.39
N TYR A 25 1.07 -15.87 3.59
CA TYR A 25 0.29 -15.99 4.81
C TYR A 25 0.25 -14.66 5.56
N LYS A 26 -0.94 -14.10 5.72
CA LYS A 26 -1.15 -12.92 6.58
C LYS A 26 -1.20 -13.37 8.03
N VAL A 27 -0.30 -12.85 8.86
CA VAL A 27 -0.26 -13.22 10.28
C VAL A 27 -1.60 -12.91 10.96
N GLY A 28 -2.18 -13.92 11.61
CA GLY A 28 -3.46 -13.82 12.30
C GLY A 28 -4.68 -13.70 11.36
N ASP A 29 -4.52 -13.94 10.06
CA ASP A 29 -5.57 -13.88 9.03
C ASP A 29 -6.40 -12.58 9.13
N SER A 30 -7.69 -12.67 9.46
CA SER A 30 -8.58 -11.52 9.62
C SER A 30 -8.22 -10.66 10.83
N ALA A 31 -7.81 -11.29 11.94
CA ALA A 31 -7.48 -10.61 13.18
C ALA A 31 -6.17 -9.80 13.08
N GLY A 32 -5.27 -10.21 12.18
CA GLY A 32 -4.03 -9.51 11.91
C GLY A 32 -2.95 -9.73 12.98
N TRP A 33 -1.87 -8.98 12.86
CA TRP A 33 -0.78 -9.00 13.83
C TRP A 33 -0.93 -7.85 14.83
N THR A 34 -0.93 -8.18 16.11
CA THR A 34 -0.95 -7.23 17.22
C THR A 34 -0.17 -7.80 18.40
N THR A 35 0.49 -6.93 19.14
CA THR A 35 1.11 -7.25 20.44
C THR A 35 0.16 -7.00 21.61
N LEU A 36 -0.98 -6.35 21.37
CA LEU A 36 -1.93 -5.90 22.39
C LEU A 36 -3.15 -6.80 22.54
N GLY A 37 -3.30 -7.81 21.68
CA GLY A 37 -4.52 -8.64 21.58
C GLY A 37 -4.31 -10.10 21.97
N THR A 38 -5.42 -10.75 22.33
CA THR A 38 -5.46 -12.17 22.72
C THR A 38 -5.56 -13.11 21.50
N ILE A 39 -4.71 -12.90 20.50
CA ILE A 39 -4.66 -13.82 19.35
C ILE A 39 -3.75 -14.99 19.72
N ASP A 40 -4.31 -16.20 19.70
CA ASP A 40 -3.52 -17.43 19.84
C ASP A 40 -2.78 -17.73 18.53
N TYR A 41 -1.58 -17.17 18.41
CA TYR A 41 -0.73 -17.38 17.24
C TYR A 41 -0.26 -18.83 17.10
N ARG A 42 -0.23 -19.61 18.20
CA ARG A 42 0.12 -21.03 18.14
C ARG A 42 -0.99 -21.81 17.45
N LYS A 43 -2.24 -21.53 17.82
CA LYS A 43 -3.41 -22.09 17.14
C LYS A 43 -3.49 -21.63 15.69
N TRP A 44 -3.25 -20.35 15.40
CA TRP A 44 -3.23 -19.86 14.02
C TRP A 44 -2.17 -20.59 13.17
N ALA A 45 -0.92 -20.65 13.65
CA ALA A 45 0.16 -21.31 12.93
C ALA A 45 -0.12 -22.81 12.70
N ALA A 46 -0.72 -23.49 13.68
CA ALA A 46 -1.10 -24.90 13.56
C ALA A 46 -2.18 -25.18 12.50
N THR A 47 -2.90 -24.16 12.03
CA THR A 47 -3.87 -24.30 10.92
C THR A 47 -3.25 -24.11 9.53
N LYS A 48 -1.96 -23.75 9.45
CA LYS A 48 -1.26 -23.48 8.19
C LYS A 48 -0.29 -24.62 7.87
N ASN A 49 -0.03 -24.81 6.58
CA ASN A 49 0.99 -25.73 6.11
C ASN A 49 2.04 -24.94 5.34
N PHE A 50 3.10 -24.53 6.04
CA PHE A 50 4.16 -23.73 5.47
C PHE A 50 5.14 -24.59 4.68
N GLN A 51 5.53 -24.12 3.51
CA GLN A 51 6.57 -24.69 2.67
C GLN A 51 7.75 -23.71 2.55
N ILE A 52 8.92 -24.24 2.23
CA ILE A 52 10.09 -23.41 1.94
C ILE A 52 9.77 -22.54 0.72
N GLY A 53 9.92 -21.22 0.87
CA GLY A 53 9.60 -20.23 -0.15
C GLY A 53 8.32 -19.45 0.13
N ASP A 54 7.50 -19.88 1.10
CA ASP A 54 6.32 -19.12 1.52
C ASP A 54 6.71 -17.83 2.26
N THR A 55 5.90 -16.79 2.07
CA THR A 55 6.07 -15.52 2.75
C THR A 55 5.06 -15.34 3.86
N ILE A 56 5.55 -15.06 5.06
CA ILE A 56 4.72 -14.66 6.19
C ILE A 56 4.75 -13.13 6.27
N THR A 57 3.61 -12.49 6.00
CA THR A 57 3.52 -11.02 5.98
C THR A 57 2.62 -10.50 7.09
N LYS A 58 3.02 -9.36 7.66
CA LYS A 58 2.17 -8.57 8.53
C LYS A 58 1.33 -7.63 7.67
N ARG A 59 0.04 -7.52 7.97
CA ARG A 59 -0.79 -6.45 7.42
C ARG A 59 -0.27 -5.10 7.93
N SER A 60 0.36 -4.31 7.06
CA SER A 60 0.61 -2.89 7.33
C SER A 60 -0.66 -2.13 6.98
N ASN A 61 -1.38 -1.65 7.99
CA ASN A 61 -2.50 -0.75 7.80
C ASN A 61 -1.94 0.64 7.47
N HIS A 62 -1.39 0.84 6.27
CA HIS A 62 -1.18 2.19 5.78
C HIS A 62 -2.56 2.79 5.52
N VAL A 63 -3.06 3.58 6.48
CA VAL A 63 -4.09 4.58 6.18
C VAL A 63 -3.41 5.54 5.20
N PRO A 64 -3.92 5.72 3.97
CA PRO A 64 -3.46 6.78 3.11
C PRO A 64 -3.64 8.07 3.92
N GLN A 65 -2.54 8.70 4.34
CA GLN A 65 -2.61 10.07 4.78
C GLN A 65 -3.01 10.84 3.53
N SER A 66 -4.30 11.13 3.37
CA SER A 66 -4.72 12.20 2.51
C SER A 66 -3.98 13.43 3.03
N HIS A 67 -2.93 13.85 2.31
CA HIS A 67 -2.52 15.24 2.35
C HIS A 67 -3.74 16.01 1.88
N GLY A 68 -4.60 16.41 2.82
CA GLY A 68 -5.62 17.39 2.52
C GLY A 68 -4.87 18.65 2.14
N SER A 69 -4.82 18.96 0.84
CA SER A 69 -4.59 20.33 0.44
C SER A 69 -5.81 21.09 0.95
N SER A 70 -5.66 21.74 2.09
CA SER A 70 -6.54 22.83 2.49
C SER A 70 -6.20 23.99 1.57
N ASP A 71 -6.69 23.92 0.33
CA ASP A 71 -6.69 25.07 -0.57
C ASP A 71 -7.71 26.06 -0.01
N ASP A 72 -7.25 26.99 0.82
CA ASP A 72 -8.06 28.05 1.44
C ASP A 72 -8.63 28.98 0.34
N PRO A 73 -9.94 28.96 0.03
CA PRO A 73 -10.45 29.63 -1.17
C PRO A 73 -10.58 31.15 -1.04
N ASN A 74 -10.25 31.77 0.10
CA ASN A 74 -10.65 33.15 0.38
C ASN A 74 -9.49 34.18 0.48
N SER A 75 -8.30 33.87 -0.03
CA SER A 75 -7.17 34.82 0.03
C SER A 75 -7.24 36.00 -0.95
N ARG A 76 -8.36 36.19 -1.67
CA ARG A 76 -8.52 37.31 -2.62
C ARG A 76 -8.82 38.61 -1.86
N SER A 77 -7.74 39.20 -1.38
CA SER A 77 -7.66 40.49 -0.70
C SER A 77 -8.47 41.55 -1.44
N SER A 78 -9.49 42.08 -0.75
CA SER A 78 -10.28 43.24 -1.14
C SER A 78 -9.40 44.49 -1.14
N SER A 79 -8.62 44.69 -2.19
CA SER A 79 -7.81 45.89 -2.35
C SER A 79 -8.61 46.94 -3.11
N ARG A 80 -8.80 48.10 -2.46
CA ARG A 80 -9.02 49.43 -3.05
C ARG A 80 -10.45 49.78 -3.44
N LEU A 81 -11.17 50.40 -2.50
CA LEU A 81 -12.12 51.49 -2.77
C LEU A 81 -12.33 52.26 -1.46
N SER A 82 -11.36 53.11 -1.11
CA SER A 82 -11.57 54.21 -0.16
C SER A 82 -10.95 55.44 -0.80
N GLY A 83 -11.60 55.90 -1.88
CA GLY A 83 -11.46 57.27 -2.33
C GLY A 83 -12.13 58.12 -1.26
N ALA A 84 -11.30 58.84 -0.51
CA ALA A 84 -11.72 59.81 0.48
C ALA A 84 -12.55 60.90 -0.22
N ASP A 85 -13.85 60.88 0.03
CA ASP A 85 -14.82 61.86 -0.42
C ASP A 85 -15.33 62.64 0.80
N GLY A 86 -15.50 63.95 0.64
CA GLY A 86 -16.18 64.85 1.59
C GLY A 86 -15.34 65.21 2.82
N ASP A 87 -14.55 66.29 2.82
CA ASP A 87 -15.08 67.64 3.01
C ASP A 87 -16.32 67.68 3.93
N THR A 88 -16.15 67.95 5.23
CA THR A 88 -17.13 68.70 6.04
C THR A 88 -16.48 69.25 7.31
N LYS A 89 -16.19 70.56 7.23
CA LYS A 89 -16.43 71.63 8.23
C LYS A 89 -16.75 71.20 9.67
N GLN A 90 -16.03 71.79 10.62
CA GLN A 90 -16.56 72.74 11.62
C GLN A 90 -15.60 72.82 12.82
N ARG A 91 -14.73 73.83 12.83
CA ARG A 91 -14.43 74.58 14.04
C ARG A 91 -13.83 75.93 13.71
#